data_AF-A0A815C106-F1
#
_entry.id   AF-A0A815C106-F1
#
_cell.length_a   1.000
_cell.length_b   1.000
_cell.length_c   1.000
_cell.angle_alpha   90.00
_cell.angle_beta   90.00
_cell.angle_gamma   90.00
#
_symmetry.space_group_name_H-M   'P 1'
#
loop_
_entity.id
_entity.type
_entity.pdbx_description
1 polymer ?
#
loop_
_entity_poly.entity_id
_entity_poly.type
_entity_poly.pdbx_seq_one_letter_code
_entity_poly.pdbx_strand_id
1 'polypeptide(L)'
;MATSRISSNTNLPSNTREQRQAQARIRALQRRTNILYEDLSRSSVVTQTAVDDYRQAYMTITNEFQEQRNQLLHCLPELDHIHKNSNTVQSHHIPQNLSKQSSSNLEISQMNDMIDDIDRVLNKIAQKLKPFHFISPNDGTTNRKGSKATSSEFQNNQHGSTNELCISRLYSVDVDITPQWAVSTIDKRIFFCDIDGEIRIFSYSRSFHRQPLCTEHFHLTITNFVSSFTVTQEYLVAFEAAIQTLTLHTHHGGILLRLSFPYDIIMMARNDYDTKNQIWACSRTKHKCYQFLLEHTIKEVNILDEYDFTQPISNIFIDPIGISTDEQNRVAVHDINSTTMDRLLLFTNQQIMTITLDFVKYLDSLSTSRIEQVLLVPKHENIIVIVYASKISITNLREIIVVDISLRPAQILHRLSEAHGIQAVDVTFNGELVYTVPAQKHRRIPTRMNIYSLFK
;
A
#
# COMPACT_ATOMS: atom_id res chain seq x y z
N MET A 1 5.92 76.69 -2.27
CA MET A 1 5.15 75.54 -2.82
C MET A 1 6.09 74.69 -3.65
N ALA A 2 6.58 73.59 -3.07
CA ALA A 2 7.34 72.54 -3.73
C ALA A 2 7.12 71.27 -2.91
N THR A 3 6.52 70.25 -3.52
CA THR A 3 6.25 68.94 -2.91
C THR A 3 7.51 68.08 -3.03
N SER A 4 8.22 67.88 -1.92
CA SER A 4 9.28 66.87 -1.83
C SER A 4 8.66 65.51 -1.52
N ARG A 5 8.86 64.55 -2.43
CA ARG A 5 8.63 63.12 -2.19
C ARG A 5 9.71 62.61 -1.24
N ILE A 6 9.31 62.19 -0.04
CA ILE A 6 10.13 61.31 0.81
C ILE A 6 9.70 59.88 0.53
N SER A 7 10.59 59.12 -0.11
CA SER A 7 10.47 57.68 -0.31
C SER A 7 10.66 56.95 1.02
N SER A 8 9.59 56.41 1.61
CA SER A 8 9.69 55.45 2.71
C SER A 8 9.95 54.05 2.17
N ASN A 9 11.23 53.77 1.88
CA ASN A 9 11.69 52.41 1.62
C ASN A 9 11.97 51.75 2.98
N THR A 10 10.95 51.11 3.55
CA THR A 10 11.13 50.17 4.66
C THR A 10 10.69 48.81 4.16
N ASN A 11 11.64 48.08 3.59
CA ASN A 11 11.50 46.66 3.33
C ASN A 11 11.32 45.97 4.69
N LEU A 12 10.08 45.66 5.06
CA LEU A 12 9.85 44.63 6.06
C LEU A 12 10.36 43.29 5.49
N PRO A 13 11.27 42.58 6.17
CA PRO A 13 11.56 41.20 5.81
C PRO A 13 10.30 40.36 6.01
N SER A 14 10.06 39.48 5.05
CA SER A 14 8.96 38.53 5.06
C SER A 14 9.24 37.41 6.07
N ASN A 15 8.83 37.60 7.33
CA ASN A 15 8.94 36.59 8.40
C ASN A 15 8.39 35.21 8.00
N THR A 16 7.41 35.15 7.09
CA THR A 16 6.89 33.89 6.56
C THR A 16 7.87 33.13 5.67
N ARG A 17 8.80 33.79 4.99
CA ARG A 17 9.79 33.12 4.12
C ARG A 17 10.90 32.49 4.95
N GLU A 18 11.42 33.21 5.93
CA GLU A 18 12.46 32.71 6.84
C GLU A 18 11.93 31.60 7.75
N GLN A 19 10.70 31.71 8.26
CA GLN A 19 10.04 30.64 9.00
C GLN A 19 9.83 29.38 8.15
N ARG A 20 9.35 29.52 6.91
CA ARG A 20 9.21 28.38 5.98
C ARG A 20 10.55 27.73 5.67
N GLN A 21 11.60 28.52 5.54
CA GLN A 21 12.96 28.03 5.30
C GLN A 21 13.54 27.31 6.52
N ALA A 22 13.34 27.84 7.74
CA ALA A 22 13.71 27.19 8.99
C ALA A 22 12.95 25.87 9.18
N GLN A 23 11.64 25.84 8.91
CA GLN A 23 10.82 24.64 9.02
C GLN A 23 11.22 23.57 7.99
N ALA A 24 11.59 23.97 6.76
CA ALA A 24 12.14 23.06 5.76
C ALA A 24 13.49 22.48 6.19
N ARG A 25 14.38 23.31 6.77
CA ARG A 25 15.68 22.87 7.31
C ARG A 25 15.50 21.87 8.46
N ILE A 26 14.61 22.15 9.42
CA ILE A 26 14.31 21.23 10.53
C ILE A 26 13.81 19.88 10.01
N ARG A 27 12.90 19.86 9.04
CA ARG A 27 12.40 18.62 8.42
C ARG A 27 13.52 17.86 7.69
N ALA A 28 14.42 18.55 7.02
CA ALA A 28 15.57 17.94 6.35
C ALA A 28 16.54 17.30 7.36
N LEU A 29 16.83 18.00 8.45
CA LEU A 29 17.68 17.50 9.54
C LEU A 29 17.04 16.28 10.24
N GLN A 30 15.73 16.31 10.48
CA GLN A 30 14.99 15.16 11.03
C GLN A 30 15.07 13.93 10.11
N ARG A 31 14.92 14.12 8.80
CA ARG A 31 15.07 13.02 7.81
C ARG A 31 16.48 12.45 7.84
N ARG A 32 17.50 13.31 7.81
CA ARG A 32 18.91 12.90 7.84
C ARG A 32 19.26 12.15 9.14
N THR A 33 18.67 12.56 10.28
CA THR A 33 18.80 11.87 11.56
C THR A 33 18.17 10.48 11.54
N ASN A 34 16.98 10.35 10.95
CA ASN A 34 16.28 9.06 10.85
C ASN A 34 17.01 8.08 9.91
N ILE A 35 17.57 8.57 8.81
CA ILE A 35 18.39 7.74 7.89
C ILE A 35 19.63 7.21 8.61
N LEU A 36 20.37 8.09 9.30
CA LEU A 36 21.55 7.71 10.07
C LEU A 36 21.20 6.62 11.10
N TYR A 37 20.05 6.74 11.75
CA TYR A 37 19.56 5.78 12.73
C TYR A 37 19.18 4.43 12.12
N GLU A 38 18.49 4.43 10.97
CA GLU A 38 18.15 3.19 10.26
C GLU A 38 19.41 2.43 9.83
N ASP A 39 20.42 3.14 9.33
CA ASP A 39 21.69 2.55 8.93
C ASP A 39 22.40 1.90 10.14
N LEU A 40 22.38 2.56 11.29
CA LEU A 40 22.97 2.02 12.53
C LEU A 40 22.21 0.79 13.05
N SER A 41 20.88 0.77 12.93
CA SER A 41 20.04 -0.35 13.39
C SER A 41 20.14 -1.60 12.52
N ARG A 42 20.62 -1.46 11.28
CA ARG A 42 20.75 -2.55 10.29
C ARG A 42 22.14 -3.21 10.28
N SER A 43 23.14 -2.58 10.87
CA SER A 43 24.50 -3.13 10.86
C SER A 43 24.67 -4.20 11.94
N SER A 44 24.84 -5.47 11.52
CA SER A 44 25.12 -6.60 12.42
C SER A 44 26.59 -6.73 12.81
N VAL A 45 27.48 -5.95 12.18
CA VAL A 45 28.92 -5.87 12.51
C VAL A 45 29.32 -4.40 12.52
N VAL A 46 29.41 -3.83 13.72
CA VAL A 46 29.81 -2.44 13.90
C VAL A 46 31.34 -2.38 13.99
N THR A 47 31.99 -2.00 12.90
CA THR A 47 33.44 -1.71 12.93
C THR A 47 33.68 -0.40 13.68
N GLN A 48 34.82 -0.28 14.39
CA GLN A 48 35.16 0.96 15.12
C GLN A 48 35.14 2.19 14.19
N THR A 49 35.56 2.03 12.94
CA THR A 49 35.49 3.07 11.91
C THR A 49 34.05 3.51 11.63
N ALA A 50 33.09 2.57 11.54
CA ALA A 50 31.68 2.91 11.37
C ALA A 50 31.08 3.63 12.60
N VAL A 51 31.57 3.31 13.81
CA VAL A 51 31.20 4.05 15.03
C VAL A 51 31.72 5.48 14.97
N ASP A 52 32.97 5.67 14.54
CA ASP A 52 33.62 6.98 14.50
C ASP A 52 33.01 7.87 13.40
N ASP A 53 32.73 7.32 12.23
CA ASP A 53 32.02 8.00 11.13
C ASP A 53 30.61 8.42 11.57
N TYR A 54 29.91 7.53 12.27
CA TYR A 54 28.59 7.84 12.82
C TYR A 54 28.67 8.92 13.90
N ARG A 55 29.65 8.86 14.79
CA ARG A 55 29.89 9.87 15.83
C ARG A 55 30.16 11.24 15.21
N GLN A 56 30.91 11.29 14.12
CA GLN A 56 31.18 12.53 13.39
C GLN A 56 29.91 13.09 12.74
N ALA A 57 29.17 12.27 11.99
CA ALA A 57 27.91 12.68 11.36
C ALA A 57 26.87 13.14 12.40
N TYR A 58 26.83 12.47 13.55
CA TYR A 58 25.99 12.83 14.69
C TYR A 58 26.34 14.21 15.27
N MET A 59 27.64 14.49 15.51
CA MET A 59 28.08 15.77 16.04
C MET A 59 27.77 16.91 15.06
N THR A 60 27.92 16.67 13.76
CA THR A 60 27.52 17.63 12.71
C THR A 60 26.03 17.95 12.77
N ILE A 61 25.16 16.94 12.80
CA ILE A 61 23.70 17.14 12.86
C ILE A 61 23.28 17.85 14.16
N THR A 62 23.90 17.50 15.29
CA THR A 62 23.61 18.12 16.59
C THR A 62 23.98 19.61 16.58
N ASN A 63 25.16 19.95 16.05
CA ASN A 63 25.60 21.34 15.91
C ASN A 63 24.67 22.13 14.96
N GLU A 64 24.25 21.53 13.84
CA GLU A 64 23.29 22.13 12.91
C GLU A 64 21.93 22.42 13.58
N PHE A 65 21.41 21.51 14.42
CA PHE A 65 20.20 21.76 15.22
C PHE A 65 20.39 22.87 16.25
N GLN A 66 21.54 22.90 16.91
CA GLN A 66 21.84 23.89 17.96
C GLN A 66 22.03 25.29 17.37
N GLU A 67 22.61 25.38 16.17
CA GLU A 67 22.71 26.62 15.41
C GLU A 67 21.33 27.13 14.99
N GLN A 68 20.47 26.26 14.45
CA GLN A 68 19.08 26.63 14.11
C GLN A 68 18.28 27.08 15.34
N ARG A 69 18.45 26.40 16.48
CA ARG A 69 17.83 26.81 17.75
C ARG A 69 18.28 28.19 18.20
N ASN A 70 19.59 28.47 18.13
CA ASN A 70 20.15 29.77 18.51
C ASN A 70 19.70 30.89 17.56
N GLN A 71 19.58 30.61 16.26
CA GLN A 71 19.02 31.55 15.27
C GLN A 71 17.55 31.89 15.61
N LEU A 72 16.72 30.90 15.92
CA LEU A 72 15.32 31.12 16.31
C LEU A 72 15.19 31.89 17.65
N LEU A 73 16.06 31.58 18.63
CA LEU A 73 16.11 32.30 19.90
C LEU A 73 16.55 33.76 19.74
N HIS A 74 17.40 34.08 18.76
CA HIS A 74 17.80 35.45 18.47
C HIS A 74 16.68 36.28 17.82
N CYS A 75 15.74 35.64 17.11
CA CYS A 75 14.59 36.31 16.49
C CYS A 75 13.44 36.61 17.46
N LEU A 76 13.38 35.93 18.62
CA LEU A 76 12.32 36.08 19.63
C LEU A 76 12.24 37.49 20.27
N PRO A 77 13.36 38.12 20.70
CA PRO A 77 13.33 39.46 21.31
C PRO A 77 12.89 40.57 20.35
N GLU A 78 13.18 40.43 19.05
CA GLU A 78 12.79 41.42 18.03
C GLU A 78 11.27 41.44 17.82
N LEU A 79 10.63 40.28 17.85
CA LEU A 79 9.17 40.13 17.80
C LEU A 79 8.48 40.68 19.06
N ASP A 80 9.09 40.46 20.23
CA ASP A 80 8.58 40.95 21.52
C ASP A 80 8.68 42.49 21.64
N HIS A 81 9.72 43.10 21.06
CA HIS A 81 9.86 44.56 20.97
C HIS A 81 8.85 45.20 20.00
N ILE A 82 8.57 44.56 18.86
CA ILE A 82 7.52 44.98 17.93
C ILE A 82 6.14 44.93 18.61
N HIS A 83 5.91 43.91 19.45
CA HIS A 83 4.69 43.75 20.23
C HIS A 83 4.54 44.82 21.34
N LYS A 84 5.63 45.17 22.03
CA LYS A 84 5.61 46.22 23.08
C LYS A 84 5.44 47.63 22.50
N ASN A 85 6.07 47.95 21.38
CA ASN A 85 5.96 49.27 20.74
C ASN A 85 4.59 49.52 20.09
N SER A 86 3.88 48.47 19.67
CA SER A 86 2.52 48.58 19.12
C SER A 86 1.46 48.85 20.20
N ASN A 87 1.74 48.58 21.47
CA ASN A 87 0.85 48.90 22.59
C ASN A 87 1.02 50.33 23.14
N THR A 88 2.11 51.03 22.82
CA THR A 88 2.36 52.42 23.28
C THR A 88 1.79 53.52 22.38
N VAL A 89 1.20 53.17 21.22
CA VAL A 89 0.60 54.14 20.28
C VAL A 89 -0.90 53.91 20.15
N GLN A 90 -1.63 53.86 21.27
CA GLN A 90 -3.09 53.93 21.26
C GLN A 90 -3.62 54.71 22.46
N SER A 91 -3.50 56.03 22.39
CA SER A 91 -4.40 56.94 23.09
C SER A 91 -4.85 58.04 22.14
N HIS A 92 -5.74 57.69 21.20
CA HIS A 92 -6.92 58.47 20.79
C HIS A 92 -7.67 57.78 19.64
N HIS A 93 -8.95 57.52 19.89
CA HIS A 93 -10.07 57.13 19.02
C HIS A 93 -9.82 56.34 17.71
N ILE A 94 -10.33 55.10 17.67
CA ILE A 94 -11.29 54.47 16.70
C ILE A 94 -11.18 52.92 16.83
N PRO A 95 -12.28 52.14 16.88
CA PRO A 95 -12.22 50.70 17.07
C PRO A 95 -12.05 49.94 15.74
N GLN A 96 -10.80 49.74 15.29
CA GLN A 96 -10.46 48.77 14.22
C GLN A 96 -9.02 48.29 14.37
N ASN A 97 -8.72 47.34 15.27
CA ASN A 97 -7.41 46.65 15.27
C ASN A 97 -7.35 45.33 16.09
N LEU A 98 -8.44 44.55 16.12
CA LEU A 98 -8.42 43.20 16.74
C LEU A 98 -7.73 42.13 15.88
N SER A 99 -7.48 42.37 14.58
CA SER A 99 -6.92 41.37 13.66
C SER A 99 -5.39 41.32 13.60
N LYS A 100 -4.68 42.34 14.10
CA LYS A 100 -3.19 42.37 14.09
C LYS A 100 -2.58 41.86 15.40
N GLN A 101 -3.29 41.96 16.52
CA GLN A 101 -2.85 41.37 17.80
C GLN A 101 -2.96 39.83 17.81
N SER A 102 -3.91 39.26 17.07
CA SER A 102 -4.05 37.80 16.95
C SER A 102 -2.96 37.18 16.09
N SER A 103 -2.41 37.89 15.09
CA SER A 103 -1.36 37.36 14.22
C SER A 103 0.02 37.31 14.90
N SER A 104 0.39 38.32 15.70
CA SER A 104 1.67 38.32 16.42
C SER A 104 1.72 37.26 17.54
N ASN A 105 0.61 37.06 18.25
CA ASN A 105 0.49 36.02 19.28
C ASN A 105 0.55 34.61 18.67
N LEU A 106 -0.02 34.43 17.47
CA LEU A 106 0.04 33.18 16.73
C LEU A 106 1.47 32.89 16.23
N GLU A 107 2.22 33.91 15.78
CA GLU A 107 3.61 33.77 15.32
C GLU A 107 4.58 33.43 16.46
N ILE A 108 4.43 34.06 17.64
CA ILE A 108 5.23 33.74 18.83
C ILE A 108 4.91 32.31 19.32
N SER A 109 3.64 31.91 19.31
CA SER A 109 3.23 30.54 19.65
C SER A 109 3.85 29.52 18.71
N GLN A 110 3.85 29.77 17.39
CA GLN A 110 4.42 28.88 16.39
C GLN A 110 5.95 28.74 16.52
N MET A 111 6.66 29.81 16.86
CA MET A 111 8.10 29.74 17.10
C MET A 111 8.44 28.96 18.38
N ASN A 112 7.66 29.13 19.45
CA ASN A 112 7.82 28.34 20.67
C ASN A 112 7.56 26.85 20.42
N ASP A 113 6.54 26.51 19.64
CA ASP A 113 6.26 25.12 19.24
C ASP A 113 7.43 24.50 18.45
N MET A 114 8.08 25.28 17.58
CA MET A 114 9.27 24.85 16.84
C MET A 114 10.49 24.62 17.74
N ILE A 115 10.69 25.46 18.76
CA ILE A 115 11.77 25.29 19.74
C ILE A 115 11.53 24.04 20.58
N ASP A 116 10.29 23.82 21.02
CA ASP A 116 9.91 22.61 21.77
C ASP A 116 10.09 21.33 20.94
N ASP A 117 9.83 21.38 19.63
CA ASP A 117 10.10 20.27 18.71
C ASP A 117 11.60 19.98 18.57
N ILE A 118 12.43 21.02 18.47
CA ILE A 118 13.89 20.87 18.43
C ILE A 118 14.39 20.27 19.76
N ASP A 119 13.95 20.79 20.90
CA ASP A 119 14.37 20.31 22.21
C ASP A 119 13.87 18.88 22.48
N ARG A 120 12.68 18.50 21.99
CA ARG A 120 12.20 17.09 22.01
C ARG A 120 13.07 16.16 21.17
N VAL A 121 13.50 16.61 19.99
CA VAL A 121 14.39 15.83 19.12
C VAL A 121 15.76 15.67 19.77
N LEU A 122 16.38 16.76 20.26
CA LEU A 122 17.67 16.72 20.96
C LEU A 122 17.63 15.81 22.19
N ASN A 123 16.54 15.82 22.97
CA ASN A 123 16.38 14.93 24.11
C ASN A 123 16.21 13.44 23.72
N LYS A 124 15.44 13.14 22.66
CA LYS A 124 15.35 11.76 22.12
C LYS A 124 16.69 11.25 21.62
N ILE A 125 17.44 12.12 20.98
CA ILE A 125 18.80 11.86 20.50
C ILE A 125 19.72 11.54 21.70
N ALA A 126 19.72 12.38 22.74
CA ALA A 126 20.54 12.19 23.94
C ALA A 126 20.19 10.91 24.74
N GLN A 127 18.90 10.57 24.86
CA GLN A 127 18.45 9.36 25.57
C GLN A 127 18.88 8.07 24.86
N LYS A 128 18.92 8.07 23.53
CA LYS A 128 19.30 6.90 22.72
C LYS A 128 20.80 6.62 22.68
N LEU A 129 21.64 7.54 23.17
CA LEU A 129 23.08 7.34 23.31
C LEU A 129 23.50 6.72 24.65
N LYS A 130 22.63 6.73 25.67
CA LYS A 130 22.92 6.08 26.96
C LYS A 130 23.31 4.59 26.90
N PRO A 131 22.82 3.77 25.95
CA PRO A 131 23.20 2.35 25.85
C PRO A 131 24.59 2.11 25.23
N PHE A 132 25.25 3.12 24.64
CA PHE A 132 26.52 2.94 23.93
C PHE A 132 27.77 3.11 24.82
N HIS A 133 27.63 2.90 26.14
CA HIS A 133 28.80 2.59 26.97
C HIS A 133 29.21 1.14 26.70
N PHE A 134 30.13 0.95 25.75
CA PHE A 134 30.65 -0.36 25.43
C PHE A 134 31.93 -0.70 26.21
N ILE A 135 31.84 -1.88 26.80
CA ILE A 135 32.84 -2.64 27.54
C ILE A 135 34.04 -2.94 26.62
N SER A 136 35.23 -2.89 27.20
CA SER A 136 36.51 -3.16 26.55
C SER A 136 36.58 -4.59 25.99
N PRO A 137 37.13 -4.81 24.78
CA PRO A 137 37.22 -6.12 24.17
C PRO A 137 38.42 -6.88 24.71
N ASN A 138 38.18 -7.77 25.67
CA ASN A 138 39.00 -8.96 25.93
C ASN A 138 38.07 -10.02 26.49
N ASP A 139 37.66 -10.95 25.63
CA ASP A 139 37.66 -12.40 25.90
C ASP A 139 36.88 -13.12 24.80
N GLY A 140 37.64 -13.78 23.91
CA GLY A 140 37.12 -14.76 22.98
C GLY A 140 37.12 -16.15 23.60
N THR A 141 36.27 -17.04 23.08
CA THR A 141 36.66 -18.39 22.60
C THR A 141 35.46 -19.19 22.08
N THR A 142 35.52 -19.49 20.77
CA THR A 142 35.24 -20.77 20.07
C THR A 142 34.24 -21.80 20.64
N ASN A 143 33.31 -22.30 19.81
CA ASN A 143 33.51 -23.59 19.11
C ASN A 143 32.41 -23.99 18.08
N ARG A 144 32.88 -24.62 16.99
CA ARG A 144 32.16 -25.27 15.88
C ARG A 144 31.82 -26.75 16.19
N LYS A 145 30.75 -27.27 15.57
CA LYS A 145 30.53 -28.64 14.99
C LYS A 145 29.08 -28.65 14.46
N GLY A 146 28.67 -29.12 13.27
CA GLY A 146 29.27 -29.94 12.23
C GLY A 146 28.55 -31.31 12.14
N SER A 147 27.61 -31.50 11.19
CA SER A 147 27.22 -32.85 10.70
C SER A 147 26.35 -32.81 9.43
N LYS A 148 26.84 -33.52 8.40
CA LYS A 148 26.17 -33.92 7.15
C LYS A 148 25.36 -35.21 7.34
N ALA A 149 24.32 -35.42 6.53
CA ALA A 149 23.89 -36.74 6.04
C ALA A 149 23.08 -36.59 4.73
N THR A 150 23.19 -37.59 3.86
CA THR A 150 22.86 -37.63 2.43
C THR A 150 21.62 -38.47 2.09
N SER A 151 20.89 -38.03 1.05
CA SER A 151 20.20 -38.76 -0.04
C SER A 151 19.36 -40.04 0.18
N SER A 152 18.15 -40.06 -0.41
CA SER A 152 17.72 -41.14 -1.33
C SER A 152 16.59 -40.68 -2.26
N GLU A 153 16.76 -40.94 -3.55
CA GLU A 153 15.81 -40.75 -4.65
C GLU A 153 14.70 -41.81 -4.66
N PHE A 154 13.49 -41.41 -5.08
CA PHE A 154 12.55 -42.25 -5.83
C PHE A 154 11.79 -41.36 -6.83
N GLN A 155 11.81 -41.74 -8.10
CA GLN A 155 11.13 -41.08 -9.22
C GLN A 155 9.70 -41.63 -9.45
N ASN A 156 8.91 -40.77 -10.10
CA ASN A 156 7.70 -41.01 -10.93
C ASN A 156 6.32 -41.04 -10.26
N ASN A 157 5.61 -39.91 -10.34
CA ASN A 157 4.56 -39.70 -11.35
C ASN A 157 4.17 -38.21 -11.45
N GLN A 158 4.15 -37.67 -12.67
CA GLN A 158 3.77 -36.29 -12.98
C GLN A 158 2.24 -36.11 -12.86
N HIS A 159 1.79 -35.86 -11.63
CA HIS A 159 0.71 -34.91 -11.36
C HIS A 159 1.38 -33.74 -10.66
N GLY A 160 1.11 -32.49 -11.05
CA GLY A 160 1.68 -31.30 -10.40
C GLY A 160 1.48 -31.41 -8.89
N SER A 161 2.54 -31.81 -8.19
CA SER A 161 2.37 -32.41 -6.87
C SER A 161 2.21 -31.31 -5.83
N THR A 162 1.20 -31.43 -5.00
CA THR A 162 1.02 -30.66 -3.76
C THR A 162 2.25 -30.67 -2.84
N ASN A 163 3.26 -31.53 -3.10
CA ASN A 163 4.55 -31.58 -2.42
C ASN A 163 5.41 -30.31 -2.58
N GLU A 164 5.07 -29.41 -3.51
CA GLU A 164 5.76 -28.13 -3.70
C GLU A 164 5.13 -26.97 -2.90
N LEU A 165 3.94 -27.17 -2.31
CA LEU A 165 3.31 -26.13 -1.48
C LEU A 165 4.20 -25.85 -0.25
N CYS A 166 4.66 -24.62 -0.14
CA CYS A 166 5.47 -24.15 0.98
C CYS A 166 5.14 -22.69 1.24
N ILE A 167 4.14 -22.49 2.08
CA ILE A 167 3.69 -21.14 2.43
C ILE A 167 4.70 -20.54 3.39
N SER A 168 5.48 -19.60 2.89
CA SER A 168 6.55 -18.95 3.65
C SER A 168 6.48 -17.44 3.47
N ARG A 169 6.60 -16.70 4.56
CA ARG A 169 6.63 -15.24 4.52
C ARG A 169 7.93 -14.79 3.88
N LEU A 170 7.85 -14.07 2.78
CA LEU A 170 8.99 -13.44 2.12
C LEU A 170 9.28 -12.08 2.75
N TYR A 171 8.26 -11.23 2.83
CA TYR A 171 8.41 -9.85 3.31
C TYR A 171 7.19 -9.42 4.15
N SER A 172 7.44 -8.50 5.07
CA SER A 172 6.43 -7.72 5.78
C SER A 172 6.93 -6.29 5.81
N VAL A 173 6.25 -5.38 5.13
CA VAL A 173 6.66 -3.98 4.95
C VAL A 173 5.56 -3.08 5.46
N ASP A 174 5.92 -2.11 6.29
CA ASP A 174 5.00 -1.05 6.72
C ASP A 174 4.72 -0.14 5.52
N VAL A 175 3.44 0.08 5.24
CA VAL A 175 2.96 0.87 4.10
C VAL A 175 1.99 1.93 4.60
N ASP A 176 2.13 3.15 4.09
CA ASP A 176 1.29 4.28 4.48
C ASP A 176 0.01 4.34 3.63
N ILE A 177 -0.78 3.27 3.63
CA ILE A 177 -2.02 3.15 2.84
C ILE A 177 -3.23 2.98 3.77
N THR A 178 -4.40 3.39 3.27
CA THR A 178 -5.67 3.30 3.99
C THR A 178 -6.43 2.01 3.62
N PRO A 179 -7.54 1.69 4.31
CA PRO A 179 -8.26 0.43 4.09
C PRO A 179 -8.92 0.20 2.72
N GLN A 180 -9.02 1.22 1.88
CA GLN A 180 -9.86 1.21 0.67
C GLN A 180 -9.06 1.10 -0.63
N TRP A 181 -7.82 0.61 -0.55
CA TRP A 181 -6.96 0.50 -1.71
C TRP A 181 -7.20 -0.82 -2.44
N ALA A 182 -7.38 -0.75 -3.76
CA ALA A 182 -7.26 -1.89 -4.66
C ALA A 182 -5.78 -2.24 -4.85
N VAL A 183 -5.51 -3.51 -5.16
CA VAL A 183 -4.17 -4.00 -5.49
C VAL A 183 -4.20 -4.71 -6.84
N SER A 184 -3.12 -4.56 -7.59
CA SER A 184 -2.86 -5.38 -8.78
C SER A 184 -1.35 -5.52 -8.95
N THR A 185 -0.89 -6.67 -9.42
CA THR A 185 0.54 -7.01 -9.39
C THR A 185 1.06 -7.37 -10.79
N ILE A 186 1.96 -6.62 -11.43
CA ILE A 186 2.53 -7.07 -12.72
C ILE A 186 4.04 -7.20 -12.62
N ASP A 187 4.58 -8.25 -13.21
CA ASP A 187 5.99 -8.62 -13.11
C ASP A 187 6.49 -8.69 -11.66
N LYS A 188 7.26 -7.67 -11.26
CA LYS A 188 7.95 -7.50 -9.99
C LYS A 188 7.44 -6.26 -9.25
N ARG A 189 6.26 -5.79 -9.61
CA ARG A 189 5.66 -4.54 -9.17
C ARG A 189 4.28 -4.79 -8.58
N ILE A 190 4.01 -4.15 -7.45
CA ILE A 190 2.73 -4.16 -6.76
C ILE A 190 2.18 -2.76 -6.85
N PHE A 191 1.02 -2.62 -7.46
CA PHE A 191 0.32 -1.36 -7.65
C PHE A 191 -0.81 -1.31 -6.64
N PHE A 192 -0.80 -0.26 -5.83
CA PHE A 192 -1.96 0.09 -5.03
C PHE A 192 -2.62 1.31 -5.66
N CYS A 193 -3.95 1.27 -5.73
CA CYS A 193 -4.79 2.37 -6.20
C CYS A 193 -5.89 2.63 -5.18
N ASP A 194 -6.04 3.85 -4.70
CA ASP A 194 -7.20 4.21 -3.87
C ASP A 194 -8.39 4.70 -4.70
N ILE A 195 -9.48 5.00 -4.01
CA ILE A 195 -10.71 5.49 -4.64
C ILE A 195 -10.54 6.86 -5.28
N ASP A 196 -9.57 7.67 -4.85
CA ASP A 196 -9.31 9.01 -5.38
C ASP A 196 -8.32 8.98 -6.55
N GLY A 197 -7.79 7.79 -6.89
CA GLY A 197 -6.83 7.59 -7.96
C GLY A 197 -5.37 7.81 -7.55
N GLU A 198 -5.06 7.85 -6.25
CA GLU A 198 -3.69 7.81 -5.77
C GLU A 198 -3.07 6.45 -6.12
N ILE A 199 -1.95 6.47 -6.85
CA ILE A 199 -1.19 5.28 -7.23
C ILE A 199 0.10 5.23 -6.46
N ARG A 200 0.38 4.07 -5.88
CA ARG A 200 1.69 3.74 -5.30
C ARG A 200 2.20 2.45 -5.89
N ILE A 201 3.43 2.49 -6.41
CA ILE A 201 4.07 1.33 -7.04
C ILE A 201 5.21 0.87 -6.15
N PHE A 202 5.13 -0.37 -5.70
CA PHE A 202 6.18 -1.04 -4.96
C PHE A 202 6.92 -2.01 -5.87
N SER A 203 8.20 -1.77 -6.09
CA SER A 203 9.05 -2.71 -6.84
C SER A 203 9.81 -3.60 -5.86
N TYR A 204 9.92 -4.89 -6.15
CA TYR A 204 10.74 -5.81 -5.37
C TYR A 204 11.41 -6.87 -6.25
N SER A 205 12.42 -7.57 -5.72
CA SER A 205 13.05 -8.66 -6.46
C SER A 205 13.47 -9.76 -5.52
N ARG A 206 12.87 -10.94 -5.70
CA ARG A 206 13.24 -12.15 -4.98
C ARG A 206 14.69 -12.56 -5.26
N SER A 207 15.14 -12.43 -6.50
CA SER A 207 16.51 -12.79 -6.92
C SER A 207 17.59 -11.97 -6.20
N PHE A 208 17.26 -10.77 -5.76
CA PHE A 208 18.19 -9.90 -5.03
C PHE A 208 17.88 -9.81 -3.54
N HIS A 209 16.91 -10.60 -3.04
CA HIS A 209 16.41 -10.55 -1.65
C HIS A 209 16.11 -9.13 -1.17
N ARG A 210 15.59 -8.28 -2.07
CA ARG A 210 15.28 -6.88 -1.76
C ARG A 210 13.84 -6.77 -1.29
N GLN A 211 13.67 -6.15 -0.13
CA GLN A 211 12.35 -5.75 0.35
C GLN A 211 11.64 -4.85 -0.68
N PRO A 212 10.31 -4.94 -0.79
CA PRO A 212 9.53 -3.99 -1.56
C PRO A 212 9.79 -2.54 -1.14
N LEU A 213 10.04 -1.69 -2.13
CA LEU A 213 10.23 -0.25 -1.94
C LEU A 213 9.22 0.50 -2.80
N CYS A 214 8.60 1.53 -2.23
CA CYS A 214 7.78 2.46 -3.00
C CYS A 214 8.71 3.22 -3.97
N THR A 215 8.60 2.91 -5.26
CA THR A 215 9.44 3.49 -6.32
C THR A 215 8.75 4.65 -7.00
N GLU A 216 7.43 4.65 -7.07
CA GLU A 216 6.65 5.65 -7.77
C GLU A 216 5.38 5.98 -6.99
N HIS A 217 5.02 7.26 -6.99
CA HIS A 217 3.80 7.78 -6.37
C HIS A 217 3.28 8.95 -7.22
N PHE A 218 2.06 8.83 -7.71
CA PHE A 218 1.38 9.85 -8.50
C PHE A 218 -0.14 9.69 -8.35
N HIS A 219 -0.90 10.65 -8.88
CA HIS A 219 -2.35 10.55 -8.98
C HIS A 219 -2.76 10.38 -10.43
N LEU A 220 -3.73 9.50 -10.66
CA LEU A 220 -4.41 9.43 -11.94
C LEU A 220 -5.21 10.71 -12.16
N THR A 221 -5.17 11.24 -13.38
CA THR A 221 -6.04 12.35 -13.76
C THR A 221 -7.43 11.80 -14.04
N ILE A 222 -8.16 11.47 -12.98
CA ILE A 222 -9.56 11.05 -13.01
C ILE A 222 -10.45 12.16 -12.47
N THR A 223 -11.74 12.10 -12.81
CA THR A 223 -12.71 13.13 -12.41
C THR A 223 -13.65 12.65 -11.31
N ASN A 224 -13.81 11.34 -11.16
CA ASN A 224 -14.65 10.68 -10.18
C ASN A 224 -13.90 9.54 -9.50
N PHE A 225 -14.53 8.95 -8.50
CA PHE A 225 -13.95 7.84 -7.74
C PHE A 225 -13.69 6.61 -8.60
N VAL A 226 -12.52 6.00 -8.42
CA VAL A 226 -12.17 4.68 -8.96
C VAL A 226 -12.99 3.61 -8.24
N SER A 227 -13.80 2.88 -8.99
CA SER A 227 -14.58 1.76 -8.44
C SER A 227 -13.90 0.40 -8.67
N SER A 228 -13.07 0.30 -9.70
CA SER A 228 -12.29 -0.91 -10.02
C SER A 228 -10.99 -0.52 -10.71
N PHE A 229 -9.93 -1.27 -10.44
CA PHE A 229 -8.59 -1.00 -10.91
C PHE A 229 -7.85 -2.30 -11.23
N THR A 230 -7.13 -2.32 -12.35
CA THR A 230 -6.20 -3.40 -12.69
C THR A 230 -5.04 -2.85 -13.50
N VAL A 231 -3.96 -3.62 -13.61
CA VAL A 231 -2.81 -3.28 -14.44
C VAL A 231 -2.59 -4.34 -15.51
N THR A 232 -2.23 -3.89 -16.70
CA THR A 232 -1.77 -4.71 -17.83
C THR A 232 -0.33 -4.31 -18.18
N GLN A 233 0.29 -5.02 -19.12
CA GLN A 233 1.67 -4.75 -19.51
C GLN A 233 1.89 -3.31 -19.97
N GLU A 234 0.94 -2.73 -20.69
CA GLU A 234 1.06 -1.37 -21.21
C GLU A 234 0.29 -0.33 -20.39
N TYR A 235 -0.80 -0.73 -19.74
CA TYR A 235 -1.77 0.22 -19.19
C TYR A 235 -2.05 0.01 -17.71
N LEU A 236 -2.15 1.12 -16.97
CA LEU A 236 -2.99 1.19 -15.79
C LEU A 236 -4.43 1.40 -16.23
N VAL A 237 -5.34 0.61 -15.68
CA VAL A 237 -6.73 0.57 -16.09
C VAL A 237 -7.59 0.93 -14.89
N ALA A 238 -8.28 2.06 -14.97
CA ALA A 238 -9.19 2.54 -13.93
C ALA A 238 -10.61 2.62 -14.49
N PHE A 239 -11.59 2.18 -13.71
CA PHE A 239 -13.01 2.30 -14.04
C PHE A 239 -13.71 3.24 -13.07
N GLU A 240 -14.38 4.25 -13.61
CA GLU A 240 -15.18 5.25 -12.89
C GLU A 240 -16.67 4.90 -13.04
N ALA A 241 -17.20 4.02 -12.17
CA ALA A 241 -18.57 3.50 -12.30
C ALA A 241 -19.65 4.58 -12.33
N ALA A 242 -19.46 5.70 -11.62
CA ALA A 242 -20.44 6.80 -11.53
C ALA A 242 -20.77 7.41 -12.90
N ILE A 243 -19.81 7.40 -13.83
CA ILE A 243 -19.96 7.92 -15.20
C ILE A 243 -19.72 6.84 -16.26
N GLN A 244 -19.66 5.57 -15.84
CA GLN A 244 -19.37 4.41 -16.68
C GLN A 244 -18.22 4.63 -17.65
N THR A 245 -17.07 5.09 -17.16
CA THR A 245 -15.91 5.40 -18.00
C THR A 245 -14.72 4.51 -17.63
N LEU A 246 -14.12 3.89 -18.64
CA LEU A 246 -12.84 3.18 -18.53
C LEU A 246 -11.72 4.10 -19.00
N THR A 247 -10.76 4.37 -18.13
CA THR A 247 -9.61 5.23 -18.43
C THR A 247 -8.34 4.39 -18.48
N LEU A 248 -7.60 4.52 -19.58
CA LEU A 248 -6.29 3.91 -19.77
C LEU A 248 -5.22 4.96 -19.51
N HIS A 249 -4.27 4.64 -18.63
CA HIS A 249 -3.11 5.48 -18.35
C HIS A 249 -1.83 4.73 -18.65
N THR A 250 -0.77 5.48 -18.96
CA THR A 250 0.61 5.00 -18.85
C THR A 250 0.91 4.59 -17.40
N HIS A 251 1.95 3.78 -17.20
CA HIS A 251 2.43 3.44 -15.85
C HIS A 251 2.97 4.63 -15.04
N HIS A 252 3.05 5.83 -15.65
CA HIS A 252 3.41 7.08 -14.98
C HIS A 252 2.21 8.05 -14.82
N GLY A 253 0.98 7.55 -15.00
CA GLY A 253 -0.25 8.29 -14.71
C GLY A 253 -0.80 9.18 -15.83
N GLY A 254 -0.04 9.37 -16.91
CA GLY A 254 -0.51 10.10 -18.09
C GLY A 254 -1.69 9.39 -18.76
N ILE A 255 -2.79 10.11 -18.99
CA ILE A 255 -3.98 9.57 -19.68
C ILE A 255 -3.64 9.30 -21.14
N LEU A 256 -3.97 8.11 -21.62
CA LEU A 256 -3.89 7.75 -23.03
C LEU A 256 -5.27 7.79 -23.69
N LEU A 257 -6.28 7.24 -23.02
CA LEU A 257 -7.60 7.05 -23.60
C LEU A 257 -8.67 7.05 -22.50
N ARG A 258 -9.85 7.60 -22.81
CA ARG A 258 -11.08 7.47 -22.02
C ARG A 258 -12.16 6.90 -22.91
N LEU A 259 -12.79 5.83 -22.45
CA LEU A 259 -13.85 5.12 -23.16
C LEU A 259 -15.11 5.14 -22.32
N SER A 260 -16.21 5.62 -22.89
CA SER A 260 -17.52 5.34 -22.32
C SER A 260 -17.79 3.86 -22.45
N PHE A 261 -18.00 3.21 -21.31
CA PHE A 261 -18.24 1.79 -21.23
C PHE A 261 -19.75 1.55 -21.27
N PRO A 262 -20.27 0.81 -22.25
CA PRO A 262 -21.72 0.65 -22.41
C PRO A 262 -22.33 -0.37 -21.42
N TYR A 263 -21.51 -0.95 -20.54
CA TYR A 263 -21.90 -1.97 -19.58
C TYR A 263 -21.71 -1.48 -18.15
N ASP A 264 -22.60 -1.90 -17.26
CA ASP A 264 -22.52 -1.71 -15.82
C ASP A 264 -21.52 -2.69 -15.19
N ILE A 265 -20.23 -2.46 -15.45
CA ILE A 265 -19.19 -3.27 -14.83
C ILE A 265 -19.18 -3.04 -13.31
N ILE A 266 -19.10 -4.12 -12.55
CA ILE A 266 -18.81 -4.07 -11.11
C ILE A 266 -17.36 -4.41 -10.80
N MET A 267 -16.80 -5.35 -11.54
CA MET A 267 -15.44 -5.86 -11.29
C MET A 267 -14.69 -6.04 -12.59
N MET A 268 -13.37 -5.86 -12.51
CA MET A 268 -12.46 -6.13 -13.61
C MET A 268 -11.31 -6.97 -13.09
N ALA A 269 -10.83 -7.88 -13.94
CA ALA A 269 -9.55 -8.54 -13.77
C ALA A 269 -8.82 -8.47 -15.10
N ARG A 270 -7.50 -8.26 -15.10
CA ARG A 270 -6.69 -8.46 -16.33
C ARG A 270 -6.79 -9.88 -16.84
N ASN A 271 -6.47 -10.19 -18.08
CA ASN A 271 -6.50 -11.58 -18.56
C ASN A 271 -5.15 -12.30 -18.42
N ASP A 272 -4.06 -11.63 -18.76
CA ASP A 272 -2.72 -12.23 -18.86
C ASP A 272 -1.69 -11.26 -18.25
N TYR A 273 -0.69 -11.81 -17.60
CA TYR A 273 0.44 -11.08 -17.05
C TYR A 273 1.52 -10.83 -18.10
N ASP A 274 1.71 -11.74 -19.07
CA ASP A 274 2.87 -11.68 -19.95
C ASP A 274 2.65 -10.80 -21.18
N THR A 275 1.47 -10.85 -21.83
CA THR A 275 1.38 -10.33 -23.21
C THR A 275 0.10 -9.63 -23.67
N LYS A 276 -1.06 -9.83 -23.04
CA LYS A 276 -2.32 -9.62 -23.80
C LYS A 276 -3.07 -8.30 -23.68
N ASN A 277 -2.67 -7.29 -22.89
CA ASN A 277 -3.44 -6.03 -22.71
C ASN A 277 -4.97 -6.21 -22.67
N GLN A 278 -5.42 -7.31 -22.10
CA GLN A 278 -6.81 -7.75 -22.12
C GLN A 278 -7.34 -7.67 -20.70
N ILE A 279 -8.62 -7.33 -20.60
CA ILE A 279 -9.33 -7.37 -19.33
C ILE A 279 -10.61 -8.19 -19.50
N TRP A 280 -10.98 -8.87 -18.42
CA TRP A 280 -12.31 -9.39 -18.22
C TRP A 280 -13.07 -8.43 -17.31
N ALA A 281 -14.33 -8.17 -17.65
CA ALA A 281 -15.23 -7.40 -16.81
C ALA A 281 -16.55 -8.15 -16.61
N CYS A 282 -17.10 -8.06 -15.40
CA CYS A 282 -18.35 -8.73 -15.05
C CYS A 282 -19.49 -7.72 -14.89
N SER A 283 -20.61 -7.95 -15.57
CA SER A 283 -21.86 -7.21 -15.40
C SER A 283 -22.84 -8.02 -14.55
N ARG A 284 -23.30 -7.41 -13.45
CA ARG A 284 -24.29 -8.02 -12.57
C ARG A 284 -25.69 -7.97 -13.14
N THR A 285 -26.08 -6.91 -13.85
CA THR A 285 -27.45 -6.83 -14.41
C THR A 285 -27.60 -7.69 -15.67
N LYS A 286 -26.54 -7.83 -16.47
CA LYS A 286 -26.57 -8.68 -17.66
C LYS A 286 -26.28 -10.14 -17.37
N HIS A 287 -25.71 -10.45 -16.20
CA HIS A 287 -25.24 -11.79 -15.87
C HIS A 287 -24.28 -12.32 -16.94
N LYS A 288 -23.31 -11.49 -17.31
CA LYS A 288 -22.29 -11.83 -18.32
C LYS A 288 -20.91 -11.38 -17.87
N CYS A 289 -19.91 -12.16 -18.26
CA CYS A 289 -18.52 -11.71 -18.29
C CYS A 289 -18.11 -11.43 -19.72
N TYR A 290 -17.41 -10.32 -19.93
CA TYR A 290 -16.96 -9.87 -21.23
C TYR A 290 -15.44 -9.71 -21.22
N GLN A 291 -14.80 -10.15 -22.29
CA GLN A 291 -13.39 -9.92 -22.54
C GLN A 291 -13.21 -8.75 -23.50
N PHE A 292 -12.28 -7.87 -23.18
CA PHE A 292 -11.93 -6.71 -23.99
C PHE A 292 -10.44 -6.69 -24.28
N LEU A 293 -10.08 -6.29 -25.50
CA LEU A 293 -8.72 -5.89 -25.84
C LEU A 293 -8.58 -4.39 -25.61
N LEU A 294 -7.55 -3.97 -24.88
CA LEU A 294 -7.26 -2.58 -24.64
C LEU A 294 -6.26 -2.08 -25.66
N GLU A 295 -6.67 -1.12 -26.48
CA GLU A 295 -5.81 -0.44 -27.44
C GLU A 295 -6.05 1.06 -27.35
N HIS A 296 -5.03 1.81 -26.95
CA HIS A 296 -5.17 3.27 -26.77
C HIS A 296 -5.41 4.04 -28.07
N THR A 297 -5.23 3.40 -29.22
CA THR A 297 -5.49 3.95 -30.56
C THR A 297 -6.96 3.82 -31.00
N ILE A 298 -7.72 2.91 -30.37
CA ILE A 298 -9.10 2.61 -30.73
C ILE A 298 -10.04 3.22 -29.69
N LYS A 299 -10.99 4.05 -30.13
CA LYS A 299 -11.93 4.76 -29.26
C LYS A 299 -13.22 3.99 -28.95
N GLU A 300 -13.28 2.72 -29.34
CA GLU A 300 -14.45 1.87 -29.20
C GLU A 300 -14.08 0.62 -28.40
N VAL A 301 -15.01 0.19 -27.54
CA VAL A 301 -14.85 -1.01 -26.73
C VAL A 301 -15.31 -2.20 -27.56
N ASN A 302 -14.36 -3.05 -27.98
CA ASN A 302 -14.67 -4.27 -28.72
C ASN A 302 -14.66 -5.48 -27.79
N ILE A 303 -15.75 -6.25 -27.82
CA ILE A 303 -15.83 -7.54 -27.13
C ILE A 303 -15.06 -8.58 -27.96
N LEU A 304 -14.12 -9.27 -27.33
CA LEU A 304 -13.42 -10.41 -27.92
C LEU A 304 -14.14 -11.73 -27.63
N ASP A 305 -14.61 -11.89 -26.40
CA ASP A 305 -15.25 -13.11 -25.91
C ASP A 305 -16.31 -12.74 -24.86
N GLU A 306 -17.30 -13.61 -24.69
CA GLU A 306 -18.33 -13.47 -23.66
C GLU A 306 -18.69 -14.80 -23.01
N TYR A 307 -18.86 -14.78 -21.69
CA TYR A 307 -19.43 -15.88 -20.93
C TYR A 307 -20.82 -15.49 -20.46
N ASP A 308 -21.81 -16.22 -20.96
CA ASP A 308 -23.21 -16.07 -20.60
C ASP A 308 -23.56 -16.97 -19.41
N PHE A 309 -23.91 -16.37 -18.28
CA PHE A 309 -24.32 -17.08 -17.08
C PHE A 309 -25.81 -17.46 -17.09
N THR A 310 -26.57 -16.98 -18.08
CA THR A 310 -28.01 -17.25 -18.20
C THR A 310 -28.32 -18.60 -18.83
N GLN A 311 -27.37 -19.19 -19.55
CA GLN A 311 -27.49 -20.58 -20.02
C GLN A 311 -27.13 -21.52 -18.86
N PRO A 312 -27.95 -22.55 -18.58
CA PRO A 312 -27.98 -23.16 -17.28
C PRO A 312 -26.75 -24.05 -17.08
N ILE A 313 -25.77 -23.53 -16.34
CA ILE A 313 -25.04 -24.35 -15.38
C ILE A 313 -26.02 -24.89 -14.33
N SER A 314 -27.13 -24.20 -14.11
CA SER A 314 -28.37 -24.62 -13.44
C SER A 314 -29.37 -23.46 -13.56
N ASN A 315 -30.69 -23.67 -13.42
CA ASN A 315 -31.73 -22.61 -13.45
C ASN A 315 -31.65 -21.63 -12.24
N ILE A 316 -30.45 -21.19 -11.90
CA ILE A 316 -30.12 -20.49 -10.66
C ILE A 316 -29.54 -19.13 -11.01
N PHE A 317 -30.10 -18.07 -10.42
CA PHE A 317 -29.59 -16.71 -10.53
C PHE A 317 -28.14 -16.63 -10.03
N ILE A 318 -27.26 -16.05 -10.85
CA ILE A 318 -25.85 -15.83 -10.53
C ILE A 318 -25.66 -14.36 -10.16
N ASP A 319 -25.28 -14.13 -8.91
CA ASP A 319 -24.94 -12.85 -8.32
C ASP A 319 -23.41 -12.75 -8.10
N PRO A 320 -22.64 -12.34 -9.12
CA PRO A 320 -21.19 -12.31 -9.04
C PRO A 320 -20.72 -11.29 -7.99
N ILE A 321 -19.80 -11.72 -7.12
CA ILE A 321 -19.16 -10.90 -6.10
C ILE A 321 -17.62 -10.84 -6.23
N GLY A 322 -17.03 -11.66 -7.10
CA GLY A 322 -15.61 -11.63 -7.40
C GLY A 322 -15.31 -12.17 -8.80
N ILE A 323 -14.26 -11.63 -9.43
CA ILE A 323 -13.66 -12.17 -10.66
C ILE A 323 -12.15 -12.32 -10.47
N SER A 324 -11.59 -13.41 -10.96
CA SER A 324 -10.15 -13.64 -11.01
C SER A 324 -9.79 -14.37 -12.30
N THR A 325 -8.55 -14.19 -12.72
CA THR A 325 -8.02 -14.70 -13.99
C THR A 325 -6.55 -15.05 -13.81
N ASP A 326 -6.01 -15.82 -14.74
CA ASP A 326 -4.58 -16.13 -14.80
C ASP A 326 -4.11 -16.38 -16.24
N GLU A 327 -2.81 -16.64 -16.39
CA GLU A 327 -2.11 -16.73 -17.67
C GLU A 327 -2.46 -18.02 -18.44
N GLN A 328 -3.12 -18.96 -17.76
CA GLN A 328 -3.70 -20.14 -18.38
C GLN A 328 -5.04 -19.82 -19.10
N ASN A 329 -5.41 -18.54 -19.19
CA ASN A 329 -6.68 -18.05 -19.75
C ASN A 329 -7.89 -18.62 -19.00
N ARG A 330 -7.75 -18.85 -17.70
CA ARG A 330 -8.87 -19.26 -16.86
C ARG A 330 -9.59 -18.02 -16.35
N VAL A 331 -10.90 -18.12 -16.22
CA VAL A 331 -11.73 -17.09 -15.60
C VAL A 331 -12.51 -17.73 -14.47
N ALA A 332 -12.29 -17.23 -13.27
CA ALA A 332 -13.03 -17.58 -12.07
C ALA A 332 -14.04 -16.49 -11.76
N VAL A 333 -15.30 -16.88 -11.62
CA VAL A 333 -16.37 -16.00 -11.14
C VAL A 333 -16.88 -16.58 -9.82
N HIS A 334 -16.72 -15.82 -8.75
CA HIS A 334 -17.27 -16.15 -7.44
C HIS A 334 -18.68 -15.56 -7.34
N ASP A 335 -19.62 -16.43 -7.04
CA ASP A 335 -21.05 -16.17 -6.99
C ASP A 335 -21.66 -16.53 -5.63
N ILE A 336 -22.69 -15.78 -5.23
CA ILE A 336 -23.57 -16.10 -4.11
C ILE A 336 -24.98 -16.38 -4.63
N ASN A 337 -25.47 -17.61 -4.45
CA ASN A 337 -26.87 -17.92 -4.76
C ASN A 337 -27.82 -17.35 -3.67
N SER A 338 -29.05 -17.03 -4.08
CA SER A 338 -30.21 -16.53 -3.32
C SER A 338 -30.48 -17.16 -1.94
N THR A 339 -29.90 -18.32 -1.62
CA THR A 339 -30.04 -19.03 -0.35
C THR A 339 -28.75 -19.23 0.46
N THR A 340 -27.64 -18.56 0.12
CA THR A 340 -26.31 -18.53 0.84
C THR A 340 -25.23 -19.54 0.43
N MET A 341 -25.42 -20.29 -0.67
CA MET A 341 -24.36 -21.19 -1.19
C MET A 341 -23.33 -20.41 -2.01
N ASP A 342 -22.09 -20.40 -1.54
CA ASP A 342 -20.95 -19.83 -2.26
C ASP A 342 -20.48 -20.81 -3.33
N ARG A 343 -20.34 -20.32 -4.56
CA ARG A 343 -19.92 -21.12 -5.72
C ARG A 343 -18.80 -20.45 -6.48
N LEU A 344 -17.89 -21.26 -6.99
CA LEU A 344 -16.91 -20.85 -7.99
C LEU A 344 -17.31 -21.41 -9.35
N LEU A 345 -17.55 -20.52 -10.31
CA LEU A 345 -17.67 -20.86 -11.71
C LEU A 345 -16.29 -20.68 -12.35
N LEU A 346 -15.66 -21.77 -12.74
CA LEU A 346 -14.32 -21.77 -13.32
C LEU A 346 -14.41 -22.11 -14.80
N PHE A 347 -14.22 -21.09 -15.64
CA PHE A 347 -14.11 -21.21 -17.08
C PHE A 347 -12.66 -21.54 -17.42
N THR A 348 -12.47 -22.63 -18.16
CA THR A 348 -11.18 -23.07 -18.69
C THR A 348 -11.32 -23.26 -20.20
N ASN A 349 -10.20 -23.36 -20.91
CA ASN A 349 -10.21 -23.64 -22.36
C ASN A 349 -10.93 -24.96 -22.73
N GLN A 350 -11.11 -25.87 -21.77
CA GLN A 350 -11.66 -27.20 -22.02
C GLN A 350 -13.14 -27.30 -21.65
N GLN A 351 -13.53 -26.70 -20.53
CA GLN A 351 -14.87 -26.81 -19.97
C GLN A 351 -15.15 -25.75 -18.90
N ILE A 352 -16.42 -25.64 -18.52
CA ILE A 352 -16.86 -24.86 -17.36
C ILE A 352 -17.01 -25.83 -16.17
N MET A 353 -16.38 -25.51 -15.05
CA MET A 353 -16.50 -26.27 -13.80
C MET A 353 -17.25 -25.44 -12.75
N THR A 354 -18.10 -26.10 -11.97
CA THR A 354 -18.78 -25.50 -10.82
C THR A 354 -18.32 -26.19 -9.55
N ILE A 355 -17.78 -25.40 -8.63
CA ILE A 355 -17.25 -25.89 -7.36
C ILE A 355 -18.03 -25.23 -6.23
N THR A 356 -18.66 -26.04 -5.38
CA THR A 356 -19.31 -25.57 -4.16
C THR A 356 -18.25 -25.28 -3.10
N LEU A 357 -18.34 -24.12 -2.45
CA LEU A 357 -17.32 -23.66 -1.49
C LEU A 357 -17.73 -23.86 -0.02
N ASP A 358 -18.83 -24.56 0.25
CA ASP A 358 -19.34 -24.73 1.61
C ASP A 358 -18.40 -25.52 2.54
N PHE A 359 -17.54 -26.38 1.99
CA PHE A 359 -16.51 -27.10 2.77
C PHE A 359 -15.47 -26.17 3.41
N VAL A 360 -15.39 -24.91 2.96
CA VAL A 360 -14.51 -23.88 3.51
C VAL A 360 -15.06 -23.31 4.82
N LYS A 361 -16.39 -23.35 5.01
CA LYS A 361 -17.07 -22.80 6.18
C LYS A 361 -16.91 -23.75 7.38
N TYR A 362 -16.74 -23.20 8.58
CA TYR A 362 -16.81 -24.02 9.79
C TYR A 362 -18.27 -24.45 10.05
N LEU A 363 -18.45 -25.70 10.51
CA LEU A 363 -19.78 -26.30 10.77
C LEU A 363 -20.64 -25.46 11.73
N ASP A 364 -20.01 -24.79 12.69
CA ASP A 364 -20.69 -24.00 13.72
C ASP A 364 -20.93 -22.53 13.32
N SER A 365 -20.45 -22.08 12.15
CA SER A 365 -20.47 -20.67 11.74
C SER A 365 -21.32 -20.35 10.50
N LEU A 366 -22.17 -21.30 10.07
CA LEU A 366 -22.81 -21.31 8.75
C LEU A 366 -23.68 -20.08 8.44
N SER A 367 -24.34 -19.49 9.44
CA SER A 367 -25.30 -18.39 9.20
C SER A 367 -24.66 -17.01 9.08
N THR A 368 -23.36 -16.87 9.33
CA THR A 368 -22.74 -15.55 9.48
C THR A 368 -21.38 -15.37 8.82
N SER A 369 -20.67 -16.45 8.49
CA SER A 369 -19.42 -16.36 7.74
C SER A 369 -19.64 -16.12 6.25
N ARG A 370 -18.73 -15.40 5.59
CA ARG A 370 -18.80 -15.14 4.14
C ARG A 370 -17.46 -15.40 3.46
N ILE A 371 -17.49 -15.83 2.21
CA ILE A 371 -16.32 -15.75 1.34
C ILE A 371 -16.32 -14.35 0.72
N GLU A 372 -15.18 -13.67 0.79
CA GLU A 372 -15.06 -12.29 0.29
C GLU A 372 -14.41 -12.24 -1.09
N GLN A 373 -13.50 -13.17 -1.39
CA GLN A 373 -12.77 -13.19 -2.64
C GLN A 373 -12.25 -14.60 -2.94
N VAL A 374 -12.21 -14.95 -4.22
CA VAL A 374 -11.53 -16.14 -4.74
C VAL A 374 -10.53 -15.69 -5.79
N LEU A 375 -9.29 -16.13 -5.65
CA LEU A 375 -8.17 -15.81 -6.51
C LEU A 375 -7.62 -17.08 -7.15
N LEU A 376 -7.42 -17.03 -8.46
CA LEU A 376 -6.66 -18.05 -9.17
C LEU A 376 -5.16 -17.88 -8.88
N VAL A 377 -4.44 -18.99 -8.94
CA VAL A 377 -3.00 -19.00 -8.71
C VAL A 377 -2.30 -19.27 -10.05
N PRO A 378 -1.58 -18.27 -10.60
CA PRO A 378 -0.72 -18.41 -11.76
C PRO A 378 0.12 -19.67 -11.74
N LYS A 379 0.23 -20.36 -12.89
CA LYS A 379 1.00 -21.61 -13.09
C LYS A 379 0.55 -22.83 -12.27
N HIS A 380 -0.45 -22.69 -11.39
CA HIS A 380 -0.96 -23.77 -10.56
C HIS A 380 -2.46 -23.97 -10.78
N GLU A 381 -2.79 -24.69 -11.86
CA GLU A 381 -4.18 -24.86 -12.35
C GLU A 381 -5.14 -25.47 -11.32
N ASN A 382 -4.64 -26.22 -10.36
CA ASN A 382 -5.50 -26.89 -9.36
C ASN A 382 -5.59 -26.12 -8.05
N ILE A 383 -4.88 -25.00 -7.91
CA ILE A 383 -4.82 -24.26 -6.66
C ILE A 383 -5.61 -22.97 -6.79
N ILE A 384 -6.42 -22.69 -5.78
CA ILE A 384 -7.09 -21.41 -5.58
C ILE A 384 -6.81 -20.87 -4.18
N VAL A 385 -6.87 -19.55 -4.05
CA VAL A 385 -6.80 -18.83 -2.77
C VAL A 385 -8.16 -18.24 -2.47
N ILE A 386 -8.65 -18.44 -1.25
CA ILE A 386 -9.95 -17.95 -0.79
C ILE A 386 -9.72 -17.03 0.40
N VAL A 387 -10.29 -15.82 0.35
CA VAL A 387 -10.35 -14.90 1.48
C VAL A 387 -11.67 -15.13 2.21
N TYR A 388 -11.58 -15.64 3.44
CA TYR A 388 -12.72 -16.04 4.24
C TYR A 388 -12.90 -15.15 5.46
N ALA A 389 -14.14 -14.72 5.66
CA ALA A 389 -14.58 -13.91 6.77
C ALA A 389 -15.33 -14.74 7.80
N SER A 390 -14.61 -15.20 8.82
CA SER A 390 -15.23 -15.83 9.99
C SER A 390 -15.90 -14.76 10.85
N LYS A 391 -17.21 -14.89 11.09
CA LYS A 391 -17.96 -13.97 11.97
C LYS A 391 -18.01 -14.53 13.39
N ILE A 392 -16.85 -14.80 13.98
CA ILE A 392 -16.75 -14.93 15.43
C ILE A 392 -16.92 -13.51 15.99
N SER A 393 -18.01 -13.28 16.72
CA SER A 393 -18.69 -12.02 17.01
C SER A 393 -17.88 -10.88 17.68
N ILE A 394 -16.57 -11.05 17.86
CA ILE A 394 -15.69 -10.12 18.58
C ILE A 394 -14.45 -9.73 17.75
N THR A 395 -14.16 -10.39 16.63
CA THR A 395 -12.88 -10.20 15.90
C THR A 395 -13.07 -9.85 14.42
N ASN A 396 -12.27 -8.92 13.89
CA ASN A 396 -12.07 -8.70 12.44
C ASN A 396 -11.27 -9.85 11.78
N LEU A 397 -11.41 -11.07 12.29
CA LEU A 397 -10.65 -12.21 11.85
C LEU A 397 -10.97 -12.50 10.38
N ARG A 398 -9.91 -12.59 9.59
CA ARG A 398 -9.96 -13.04 8.21
C ARG A 398 -8.97 -14.18 8.05
N GLU A 399 -9.31 -15.13 7.19
CA GLU A 399 -8.46 -16.26 6.87
C GLU A 399 -8.14 -16.26 5.38
N ILE A 400 -6.90 -16.59 5.05
CA ILE A 400 -6.50 -16.97 3.70
C ILE A 400 -6.48 -18.48 3.67
N ILE A 401 -7.26 -19.06 2.78
CA ILE A 401 -7.45 -20.50 2.67
C ILE A 401 -6.95 -20.94 1.31
N VAL A 402 -5.94 -21.81 1.30
CA VAL A 402 -5.39 -22.39 0.07
C VAL A 402 -6.06 -23.74 -0.16
N VAL A 403 -6.63 -23.92 -1.34
CA VAL A 403 -7.48 -25.07 -1.68
C VAL A 403 -6.96 -25.75 -2.94
N ASP A 404 -6.94 -27.08 -2.92
CA ASP A 404 -6.78 -27.92 -4.11
C ASP A 404 -8.16 -28.31 -4.65
N ILE A 405 -8.45 -27.89 -5.88
CA ILE A 405 -9.71 -28.15 -6.59
C ILE A 405 -9.63 -29.33 -7.57
N SER A 406 -8.47 -29.98 -7.71
CA SER A 406 -8.35 -31.21 -8.50
C SER A 406 -8.97 -32.42 -7.81
N LEU A 407 -8.98 -32.39 -6.48
CA LEU A 407 -9.54 -33.45 -5.66
C LEU A 407 -11.07 -33.34 -5.60
N ARG A 408 -11.74 -34.49 -5.48
CA ARG A 408 -13.19 -34.56 -5.31
C ARG A 408 -13.51 -35.40 -4.05
N PRO A 409 -13.92 -34.78 -2.94
CA PRO A 409 -14.17 -33.34 -2.78
C PRO A 409 -12.88 -32.51 -2.78
N ALA A 410 -13.00 -31.22 -3.11
CA ALA A 410 -11.89 -30.27 -3.02
C ALA A 410 -11.33 -30.24 -1.59
N GLN A 411 -10.02 -30.04 -1.44
CA GLN A 411 -9.33 -30.17 -0.16
C GLN A 411 -8.70 -28.85 0.25
N ILE A 412 -8.87 -28.49 1.53
CA ILE A 412 -8.13 -27.39 2.14
C ILE A 412 -6.70 -27.85 2.41
N LEU A 413 -5.73 -27.18 1.79
CA LEU A 413 -4.31 -27.43 2.00
C LEU A 413 -3.75 -26.61 3.16
N HIS A 414 -4.22 -25.37 3.31
CA HIS A 414 -3.72 -24.46 4.34
C HIS A 414 -4.75 -23.42 4.77
N ARG A 415 -4.64 -22.97 6.02
CA ARG A 415 -5.35 -21.80 6.55
C ARG A 415 -4.34 -20.88 7.25
N LEU A 416 -4.31 -19.63 6.82
CA LEU A 416 -3.56 -18.56 7.47
C LEU A 416 -4.55 -17.56 8.07
N SER A 417 -4.59 -17.48 9.39
CA SER A 417 -5.51 -16.58 10.10
C SER A 417 -4.83 -15.24 10.39
N GLU A 418 -5.53 -14.15 10.12
CA GLU A 418 -5.08 -12.78 10.35
C GLU A 418 -6.10 -12.05 11.26
N ALA A 419 -5.71 -11.84 12.51
CA ALA A 419 -6.59 -11.34 13.57
C ALA A 419 -7.06 -9.89 13.34
N HIS A 420 -6.30 -9.14 12.54
CA HIS A 420 -6.54 -7.73 12.30
C HIS A 420 -7.23 -7.46 10.96
N GLY A 421 -7.63 -8.51 10.25
CA GLY A 421 -8.28 -8.44 8.96
C GLY A 421 -7.31 -8.46 7.79
N ILE A 422 -7.87 -8.63 6.60
CA ILE A 422 -7.15 -8.75 5.34
C ILE A 422 -7.78 -7.79 4.36
N GLN A 423 -6.95 -7.04 3.64
CA GLN A 423 -7.33 -6.05 2.65
C GLN A 423 -6.37 -6.08 1.47
N ALA A 424 -6.80 -5.55 0.32
CA ALA A 424 -5.98 -5.40 -0.88
C ALA A 424 -5.18 -6.69 -1.17
N VAL A 425 -5.90 -7.76 -1.55
CA VAL A 425 -5.32 -9.09 -1.81
C VAL A 425 -5.17 -9.33 -3.30
N ASP A 426 -4.00 -9.83 -3.71
CA ASP A 426 -3.72 -10.31 -5.06
C ASP A 426 -2.71 -11.47 -5.03
N VAL A 427 -2.62 -12.23 -6.12
CA VAL A 427 -1.61 -13.28 -6.32
C VAL A 427 -0.79 -12.93 -7.54
N THR A 428 0.53 -12.81 -7.38
CA THR A 428 1.44 -12.49 -8.49
C THR A 428 1.61 -13.67 -9.45
N PHE A 429 2.14 -13.39 -10.65
CA PHE A 429 2.54 -14.41 -11.64
C PHE A 429 3.48 -15.51 -11.11
N ASN A 430 4.22 -15.22 -10.04
CA ASN A 430 5.14 -16.17 -9.42
C ASN A 430 4.47 -17.02 -8.32
N GLY A 431 3.14 -16.95 -8.19
CA GLY A 431 2.42 -17.63 -7.11
C GLY A 431 2.72 -17.04 -5.74
N GLU A 432 3.05 -15.75 -5.69
CA GLU A 432 3.29 -15.04 -4.43
C GLU A 432 2.01 -14.30 -4.03
N LEU A 433 1.55 -14.57 -2.81
CA LEU A 433 0.36 -13.95 -2.25
C LEU A 433 0.73 -12.60 -1.61
N VAL A 434 0.09 -11.54 -2.09
CA VAL A 434 0.23 -10.18 -1.57
C VAL A 434 -1.06 -9.79 -0.88
N TYR A 435 -0.97 -9.32 0.35
CA TYR A 435 -2.11 -8.73 1.04
C TYR A 435 -1.67 -7.68 2.05
N THR A 436 -2.61 -6.87 2.50
CA THR A 436 -2.38 -5.83 3.50
C THR A 436 -3.22 -6.08 4.75
N VAL A 437 -2.69 -5.65 5.89
CA VAL A 437 -3.35 -5.71 7.19
C VAL A 437 -3.54 -4.29 7.69
N PRO A 438 -4.79 -3.83 7.93
CA PRO A 438 -5.07 -2.45 8.25
C PRO A 438 -4.37 -1.98 9.53
N ALA A 439 -4.02 -0.70 9.56
CA ALA A 439 -3.59 -0.03 10.77
C ALA A 439 -4.62 -0.21 11.91
N GLN A 440 -4.12 -0.52 13.10
CA GLN A 440 -4.98 -0.69 14.27
C GLN A 440 -5.36 0.67 14.84
N LYS A 441 -6.65 1.05 14.82
CA LYS A 441 -7.13 2.38 15.26
C LYS A 441 -6.60 2.86 16.62
N HIS A 442 -6.22 1.95 17.52
CA HIS A 442 -5.76 2.26 18.88
C HIS A 442 -4.26 2.04 19.13
N ARG A 443 -3.51 1.54 18.15
CA ARG A 443 -2.06 1.37 18.26
C ARG A 443 -1.44 2.12 17.08
N ARG A 444 -0.39 2.90 17.29
CA ARG A 444 0.35 3.59 16.20
C ARG A 444 1.11 2.60 15.31
N ILE A 445 0.44 1.53 14.88
CA ILE A 445 0.95 0.46 14.02
C ILE A 445 0.42 0.80 12.63
N PRO A 446 1.31 1.08 11.67
CA PRO A 446 0.91 1.37 10.29
C PRO A 446 0.28 0.13 9.64
N THR A 447 -0.39 0.35 8.51
CA THR A 447 -0.83 -0.74 7.64
C THR A 447 0.40 -1.55 7.22
N ARG A 448 0.29 -2.88 7.20
CA ARG A 448 1.40 -3.76 6.78
C ARG A 448 1.05 -4.51 5.53
N MET A 449 1.91 -4.44 4.52
CA MET A 449 1.89 -5.31 3.36
C MET A 449 2.68 -6.57 3.68
N ASN A 450 2.07 -7.74 3.49
CA ASN A 450 2.72 -9.03 3.59
C ASN A 450 2.82 -9.67 2.22
N ILE A 451 3.95 -10.32 1.95
CA ILE A 451 4.19 -11.11 0.75
C ILE A 451 4.61 -12.50 1.18
N TYR A 452 3.87 -13.51 0.74
CA TYR A 452 4.17 -14.92 0.99
C TYR A 452 4.43 -15.64 -0.33
N SER A 453 5.44 -16.50 -0.35
CA SER A 453 5.55 -17.51 -1.41
C SER A 453 4.56 -18.61 -1.09
N LEU A 454 3.69 -19.01 -2.04
CA LEU A 454 2.83 -20.18 -1.85
C LEU A 454 3.58 -21.49 -2.12
N PHE A 455 4.59 -21.44 -2.97
CA PHE A 455 5.41 -22.59 -3.40
C PHE A 455 6.89 -22.31 -3.13
N LYS A 456 7.73 -23.35 -3.15
CA LYS A 456 9.17 -23.23 -2.85
C LYS A 456 9.92 -22.35 -3.85
#